data_AF-A0A954XF00-F1
#
_entry.id   AF-A0A954XF00-F1
#
_cell.length_a   1.000
_cell.length_b   1.000
_cell.length_c   1.000
_cell.angle_alpha   90.00
_cell.angle_beta   90.00
_cell.angle_gamma   90.00
#
_symmetry.space_group_name_H-M   'P 1'
#
loop_
_entity.id
_entity.type
_entity.pdbx_description
1 polymer ?
#
loop_
_entity_poly.entity_id
_entity_poly.type
_entity_poly.pdbx_seq_one_letter_code
_entity_poly.pdbx_strand_id
1 'polypeptide(L)'
;AAERAAAAVVDVPGVITTFPGGVAASASKAGSRYKFLIASTYAEYCPTLKAEMGERSLVPDGVTSIMEIVMNGRDLESLSTATQQAITAARPTPGLTKISAGNYGGRLGKSFIYLKPQ
;
A
#
# COMPACT_ATOMS: atom_id res chain seq x y z
N ALA A 1 -4.53 12.15 -1.64
CA ALA A 1 -4.58 10.88 -2.40
C ALA A 1 -5.08 9.74 -1.52
N ALA A 2 -4.36 9.41 -0.44
CA ALA A 2 -4.71 8.30 0.45
C ALA A 2 -6.12 8.41 1.06
N GLU A 3 -6.51 9.57 1.58
CA GLU A 3 -7.86 9.80 2.13
C GLU A 3 -8.97 9.59 1.08
N ARG A 4 -8.74 10.06 -0.16
CA ARG A 4 -9.69 9.84 -1.28
C ARG A 4 -9.82 8.35 -1.62
N ALA A 5 -8.71 7.62 -1.61
CA ALA A 5 -8.70 6.18 -1.80
C ALA A 5 -9.44 5.46 -0.66
N ALA A 6 -9.14 5.79 0.60
CA ALA A 6 -9.79 5.21 1.77
C ALA A 6 -11.30 5.46 1.76
N ALA A 7 -11.73 6.69 1.47
CA ALA A 7 -13.15 7.03 1.36
C ALA A 7 -13.86 6.23 0.27
N ALA A 8 -13.25 6.06 -0.91
CA ALA A 8 -13.84 5.27 -1.98
C ALA A 8 -14.02 3.78 -1.64
N VAL A 9 -13.17 3.22 -0.76
CA VAL A 9 -13.30 1.83 -0.32
C VAL A 9 -14.51 1.64 0.61
N VAL A 10 -14.89 2.67 1.37
CA VAL A 10 -16.04 2.59 2.30
C VAL A 10 -17.35 2.31 1.57
N ASP A 11 -17.47 2.75 0.31
CA ASP A 11 -18.67 2.56 -0.50
C ASP A 11 -18.75 1.16 -1.16
N VAL A 12 -17.75 0.29 -0.96
CA VAL A 12 -17.71 -1.06 -1.54
C VAL A 12 -18.26 -2.09 -0.56
N PRO A 13 -19.42 -2.70 -0.84
CA PRO A 13 -20.00 -3.71 0.04
C PRO A 13 -19.06 -4.90 0.26
N GLY A 14 -18.88 -5.28 1.53
CA GLY A 14 -18.06 -6.44 1.89
C GLY A 14 -16.55 -6.17 1.90
N VAL A 15 -16.10 -4.92 1.81
CA VAL A 15 -14.70 -4.52 2.00
C VAL A 15 -14.59 -3.51 3.13
N ILE A 16 -13.54 -3.62 3.93
CA ILE A 16 -13.20 -2.67 4.99
C ILE A 16 -11.74 -2.24 4.86
N THR A 17 -11.44 -1.01 5.32
CA THR A 17 -10.07 -0.60 5.63
C THR A 17 -9.85 -0.69 7.15
N THR A 18 -8.69 -1.20 7.57
CA THR A 18 -8.48 -1.60 8.98
C THR A 18 -7.52 -0.69 9.76
N PHE A 19 -6.91 0.28 9.08
CA PHE A 19 -6.00 1.25 9.70
C PHE A 19 -6.73 2.53 10.10
N PRO A 20 -6.18 3.36 11.00
CA PRO A 20 -6.78 4.64 11.40
C PRO A 20 -7.09 5.53 10.18
N GLY A 21 -8.36 5.91 10.02
CA GLY A 21 -8.82 6.68 8.84
C GLY A 21 -8.70 5.93 7.51
N GLY A 22 -8.50 4.61 7.54
CA GLY A 22 -8.28 3.76 6.37
C GLY A 22 -6.90 3.87 5.73
N VAL A 23 -5.94 4.55 6.39
CA VAL A 23 -4.61 4.83 5.85
C VAL A 23 -3.53 4.32 6.79
N ALA A 24 -2.65 3.47 6.27
CA ALA A 24 -1.43 3.05 6.94
C ALA A 24 -0.28 4.01 6.61
N ALA A 25 0.21 4.73 7.62
CA ALA A 25 1.40 5.60 7.51
C ALA A 25 2.72 4.88 7.80
N SER A 26 2.66 3.61 8.23
CA SER A 26 3.80 2.80 8.66
C SER A 26 3.84 1.46 7.94
N ALA A 27 4.21 1.47 6.66
CA ALA A 27 4.40 0.23 5.90
C ALA A 27 5.45 -0.67 6.58
N SER A 28 5.18 -1.98 6.59
CA SER A 28 6.03 -2.97 7.27
C SER A 28 6.52 -4.06 6.31
N LYS A 29 7.64 -4.69 6.68
CA LYS A 29 8.12 -5.92 6.05
C LYS A 29 8.24 -7.03 7.07
N ALA A 30 8.12 -8.27 6.61
CA ALA A 30 8.34 -9.45 7.43
C ALA A 30 9.82 -9.55 7.83
N GLY A 31 10.06 -9.85 9.10
CA GLY A 31 11.39 -9.93 9.69
C GLY A 31 11.96 -8.56 10.11
N SER A 32 13.11 -8.62 10.78
CA SER A 32 13.81 -7.45 11.31
C SER A 32 15.29 -7.75 11.48
N ARG A 33 16.12 -6.70 11.52
CA ARG A 33 17.52 -6.82 11.99
C ARG A 33 17.61 -7.20 13.46
N TYR A 34 16.56 -6.91 14.24
CA TYR A 34 16.44 -7.25 15.64
C TYR A 34 15.72 -8.58 15.79
N LYS A 35 16.41 -9.59 16.35
CA LYS A 35 15.91 -10.98 16.43
C LYS A 35 14.57 -11.15 17.16
N PHE A 36 14.21 -10.22 18.03
CA PHE A 36 12.97 -10.27 18.83
C PHE A 36 11.76 -9.64 18.12
N LEU A 37 11.92 -9.07 16.93
CA LEU A 37 10.84 -8.45 16.17
C LEU A 37 10.46 -9.29 14.95
N ILE A 38 9.17 -9.64 14.86
CA ILE A 38 8.60 -10.40 13.73
C ILE A 38 8.38 -9.55 12.47
N ALA A 39 8.28 -8.23 12.64
CA ALA A 39 8.11 -7.25 11.58
C ALA A 39 8.92 -5.98 11.89
N SER A 40 9.27 -5.25 10.84
CA SER A 40 9.97 -3.97 10.96
C SER A 40 9.49 -3.01 9.87
N THR A 41 9.90 -1.74 9.95
CA THR A 41 9.63 -0.77 8.88
C THR A 41 10.17 -1.27 7.54
N TYR A 42 9.43 -1.01 6.47
CA TYR A 42 9.93 -1.26 5.13
C TYR A 42 10.88 -0.13 4.70
N ALA A 43 12.11 -0.15 5.24
CA ALA A 43 13.11 0.91 5.10
C ALA A 43 13.35 1.34 3.65
N GLU A 44 13.35 0.39 2.72
CA GLU A 44 13.53 0.62 1.28
C GLU A 44 12.45 1.56 0.69
N TYR A 45 11.30 1.71 1.34
CA TYR A 45 10.23 2.64 0.99
C TYR A 45 10.11 3.83 1.95
N CYS A 46 11.09 4.09 2.83
CA CYS A 46 11.08 5.26 3.70
C CYS A 46 11.72 6.48 3.00
N PRO A 47 10.95 7.55 2.67
CA PRO A 47 11.50 8.71 1.96
C PRO A 47 12.64 9.41 2.71
N THR A 48 12.57 9.45 4.04
CA THR A 48 13.59 10.07 4.90
C THR A 48 14.90 9.29 4.93
N LEU A 49 14.91 8.02 4.54
CA LEU A 49 16.10 7.17 4.48
C LEU A 49 16.68 7.07 3.07
N LYS A 50 16.01 7.67 2.06
CA LYS A 50 16.38 7.51 0.64
C LYS A 50 17.87 7.81 0.37
N ALA A 51 18.38 8.92 0.90
CA ALA A 51 19.77 9.33 0.70
C ALA A 51 20.77 8.34 1.32
N GLU A 52 20.48 7.84 2.53
CA GLU A 52 21.32 6.85 3.22
C GLU A 52 21.27 5.47 2.54
N MET A 53 20.11 5.09 2.00
CA MET A 53 19.94 3.79 1.35
C MET A 53 20.58 3.71 -0.03
N GLY A 54 20.74 4.83 -0.73
CA GLY A 54 21.29 4.90 -2.07
C GLY A 54 20.50 4.01 -3.04
N GLU A 55 21.20 3.17 -3.81
CA GLU A 55 20.60 2.26 -4.81
C GLU A 55 19.64 1.23 -4.22
N ARG A 56 19.70 0.97 -2.90
CA ARG A 56 18.77 0.04 -2.23
C ARG A 56 17.38 0.66 -1.99
N SER A 57 17.27 1.99 -2.09
CA SER A 57 16.00 2.68 -1.95
C SER A 57 15.08 2.37 -3.14
N LEU A 58 13.84 2.02 -2.84
CA LEU A 58 12.75 1.84 -3.80
C LEU A 58 11.85 3.08 -3.90
N VAL A 59 12.12 4.13 -3.11
CA VAL A 59 11.41 5.42 -3.17
C VAL A 59 11.73 6.13 -4.50
N PRO A 60 10.73 6.45 -5.35
CA PRO A 60 10.96 7.18 -6.60
C PRO A 60 11.51 8.60 -6.38
N ASP A 61 12.13 9.18 -7.42
CA ASP A 61 12.64 10.56 -7.35
C ASP A 61 11.52 11.58 -7.13
N GLY A 62 11.78 12.57 -6.29
CA GLY A 62 10.81 13.60 -5.90
C GLY A 62 9.72 13.14 -4.92
N VAL A 63 9.63 11.85 -4.56
CA VAL A 63 8.64 11.36 -3.61
C VAL A 63 9.08 11.61 -2.17
N THR A 64 8.30 12.39 -1.43
CA THR A 64 8.56 12.75 -0.03
C THR A 64 7.63 12.04 0.97
N SER A 65 6.60 11.35 0.49
CA SER A 65 5.62 10.65 1.32
C SER A 65 5.04 9.44 0.57
N ILE A 66 4.84 8.33 1.29
CA ILE A 66 4.24 7.09 0.80
C ILE A 66 3.21 6.64 1.84
N MET A 67 1.99 6.33 1.38
CA MET A 67 0.88 5.88 2.22
C MET A 67 0.31 4.59 1.64
N GLU A 68 -0.14 3.70 2.50
CA GLU A 68 -0.72 2.41 2.11
C GLU A 68 -2.21 2.33 2.49
N ILE A 69 -3.01 1.71 1.63
CA ILE A 69 -4.42 1.40 1.91
C ILE A 69 -4.54 -0.12 2.04
N VAL A 70 -4.75 -0.59 3.26
CA VAL A 70 -4.92 -2.03 3.53
C VAL A 70 -6.39 -2.36 3.59
N MET A 71 -6.80 -3.31 2.75
CA MET A 71 -8.19 -3.73 2.58
C MET A 71 -8.37 -5.19 3.00
N ASN A 72 -9.40 -5.45 3.80
CA ASN A 72 -9.90 -6.80 4.04
C ASN A 72 -11.27 -6.92 3.36
N GLY A 73 -11.52 -8.03 2.66
CA GLY A 73 -12.78 -8.22 1.95
C GLY A 73 -13.30 -9.64 2.03
N ARG A 74 -14.61 -9.80 1.81
CA ARG A 74 -15.31 -11.09 1.82
C ARG A 74 -14.87 -12.06 0.72
N ASP A 75 -14.43 -11.54 -0.42
CA ASP A 75 -13.97 -12.29 -1.59
C ASP A 75 -13.03 -11.44 -2.47
N LEU A 76 -12.37 -12.09 -3.44
CA LEU A 76 -11.40 -11.45 -4.32
C LEU A 76 -12.04 -10.49 -5.32
N GLU A 77 -13.28 -10.74 -5.72
CA GLU A 77 -14.03 -9.87 -6.61
C GLU A 77 -14.28 -8.52 -5.94
N SER A 78 -14.78 -8.53 -4.70
CA SER A 78 -15.01 -7.32 -3.91
C SER A 78 -13.69 -6.54 -3.69
N LEU A 79 -12.59 -7.25 -3.38
CA LEU A 79 -11.27 -6.63 -3.22
C LEU A 79 -10.72 -6.03 -4.51
N SER A 80 -10.94 -6.68 -5.66
CA SER A 80 -10.54 -6.17 -6.97
C SER A 80 -11.30 -4.89 -7.31
N THR A 81 -12.62 -4.89 -7.12
CA THR A 81 -13.46 -3.69 -7.28
C THR A 81 -13.01 -2.55 -6.37
N ALA A 82 -12.80 -2.81 -5.08
CA ALA A 82 -12.31 -1.81 -4.14
C ALA A 82 -10.94 -1.24 -4.52
N THR A 83 -10.04 -2.10 -5.00
CA THR A 83 -8.72 -1.68 -5.48
C THR A 83 -8.85 -0.71 -6.66
N GLN A 84 -9.71 -1.01 -7.65
CA GLN A 84 -9.92 -0.13 -8.81
C GLN A 84 -10.60 1.19 -8.44
N GLN A 85 -11.57 1.17 -7.50
CA GLN A 85 -12.20 2.39 -7.02
C GLN A 85 -11.21 3.27 -6.25
N ALA A 86 -10.39 2.69 -5.37
CA ALA A 86 -9.33 3.40 -4.66
C ALA A 86 -8.33 4.06 -5.62
N ILE A 87 -7.87 3.32 -6.65
CA ILE A 87 -6.98 3.84 -7.70
C ILE A 87 -7.63 5.02 -8.42
N THR A 88 -8.87 4.85 -8.86
CA THR A 88 -9.63 5.86 -9.61
C THR A 88 -9.82 7.14 -8.80
N ALA A 89 -10.16 7.01 -7.51
CA ALA A 89 -10.35 8.14 -6.60
C ALA A 89 -9.04 8.86 -6.25
N ALA A 90 -7.92 8.13 -6.16
CA ALA A 90 -6.61 8.70 -5.88
C ALA A 90 -6.01 9.45 -7.07
N ARG A 91 -6.18 8.91 -8.29
CA ARG A 91 -5.53 9.36 -9.54
C ARG A 91 -5.58 10.88 -9.81
N PRO A 92 -6.71 11.60 -9.61
CA PRO A 92 -6.76 13.03 -9.90
C PRO A 92 -6.06 13.91 -8.85
N THR A 93 -5.46 13.34 -7.79
CA THR A 93 -4.79 14.14 -6.75
C THR A 93 -3.53 14.81 -7.31
N PRO A 94 -3.43 16.16 -7.27
CA PRO A 94 -2.19 16.86 -7.63
C PRO A 94 -1.00 16.35 -6.80
N GLY A 95 0.14 16.13 -7.44
CA GLY A 95 1.36 15.64 -6.79
C GLY A 95 1.41 14.13 -6.55
N LEU A 96 0.38 13.35 -6.91
CA LEU A 96 0.47 11.90 -6.88
C LEU A 96 1.41 11.40 -8.00
N THR A 97 2.58 10.90 -7.63
CA THR A 97 3.60 10.46 -8.58
C THR A 97 3.36 9.05 -9.11
N LYS A 98 2.97 8.11 -8.24
CA LYS A 98 2.87 6.69 -8.58
C LYS A 98 1.89 5.97 -7.65
N ILE A 99 1.21 4.97 -8.20
CA ILE A 99 0.48 3.96 -7.44
C ILE A 99 1.21 2.61 -7.63
N SER A 100 1.36 1.85 -6.55
CA SER A 100 1.94 0.52 -6.55
C SER A 100 1.23 -0.37 -5.51
N ALA A 101 1.71 -1.59 -5.33
CA ALA A 101 1.16 -2.54 -4.36
C ALA A 101 2.30 -3.32 -3.67
N GLY A 102 2.18 -3.47 -2.35
CA GLY A 102 3.02 -4.36 -1.58
C GLY A 102 2.75 -5.82 -1.93
N ASN A 103 3.80 -6.64 -2.00
CA ASN A 103 3.67 -8.08 -2.18
C ASN A 103 4.88 -8.81 -1.57
N TYR A 104 4.74 -10.11 -1.38
CA TYR A 104 5.79 -10.98 -0.84
C TYR A 104 6.37 -11.93 -1.91
N GLY A 105 6.43 -11.47 -3.17
CA GLY A 105 6.96 -12.24 -4.30
C GLY A 105 6.18 -13.53 -4.59
N GLY A 106 4.89 -13.58 -4.25
CA GLY A 106 4.05 -14.78 -4.41
C GLY A 106 4.37 -15.93 -3.46
N ARG A 107 5.18 -15.71 -2.42
CA ARG A 107 5.65 -16.79 -1.52
C ARG A 107 4.80 -16.97 -0.26
N LEU A 108 3.99 -15.98 0.12
CA LEU A 108 3.19 -16.01 1.37
C LEU A 108 1.68 -16.05 1.08
N GLY A 109 1.18 -15.07 0.33
CA GLY A 109 -0.25 -14.98 -0.02
C GLY A 109 -0.64 -16.00 -1.08
N LYS A 110 -1.82 -16.62 -0.90
CA LYS A 110 -2.43 -17.54 -1.89
C LYS A 110 -3.32 -16.81 -2.91
N SER A 111 -3.54 -15.52 -2.70
CA SER A 111 -4.44 -14.69 -3.49
C SER A 111 -3.68 -13.54 -4.11
N PHE A 112 -4.04 -13.18 -5.34
CA PHE A 112 -3.40 -12.13 -6.11
C PHE A 112 -4.46 -11.14 -6.58
N ILE A 113 -4.28 -9.87 -6.24
CA ILE A 113 -5.07 -8.75 -6.78
C ILE A 113 -4.12 -7.95 -7.66
N TYR A 114 -4.36 -7.95 -8.96
CA TYR A 114 -3.53 -7.22 -9.91
C TYR A 114 -4.02 -5.78 -10.04
N LEU A 115 -3.10 -4.81 -10.02
CA LEU A 115 -3.43 -3.38 -10.18
C LEU A 115 -4.06 -3.06 -11.55
N LYS A 116 -3.69 -3.83 -12.57
CA LYS A 116 -4.37 -3.83 -13.87
C LYS A 116 -5.29 -5.05 -13.89
N PRO A 117 -6.61 -4.87 -14.04
CA PRO A 117 -7.53 -5.98 -14.21
C PRO A 117 -7.07 -6.87 -15.38
N GLN A 118 -7.24 -8.19 -15.23
CA GLN A 118 -6.99 -9.18 -16.29
C GLN A 118 -8.22 -9.35 -17.16
#